data_AF-A0A7S0SXQ4-F1
#
_entry.id   AF-A0A7S0SXQ4-F1
#
_cell.length_a   1.000
_cell.length_b   1.000
_cell.length_c   1.000
_cell.angle_alpha   90.00
_cell.angle_beta   90.00
_cell.angle_gamma   90.00
#
_symmetry.space_group_name_H-M   'P 1'
#
loop_
_entity.id
_entity.type
_entity.pdbx_description
1 polymer ?
#
loop_
_entity_poly.entity_id
_entity_poly.type
_entity_poly.pdbx_seq_one_letter_code
_entity_poly.pdbx_strand_id
1 'polypeptide(L)'
;GARRSRSVPVFLFDLVRTEPLLLDRRHQAVAFPDMVLAVRTRSPATAVDLQCDGKVALTEPAELHRPLLAGVLQSGWGVAPSHLAWGEPQNRSVADYTFAVGNTPFGPLAAAAGPALSFPQADAVKRHVILSQVNATIHDAAAVLRAVQTIADGEGVLSPEDLDEYSGRWASLLFKQERALAAAAMHDYSKALHFARSARHDLAAARAMLSSAARQLDARLECFEDAPVAMG
;
A
#
# COMPACT_ATOMS: atom_id res chain seq x y z
N GLY A 1 -2.83 15.33 14.80
CA GLY A 1 -2.11 14.11 14.38
C GLY A 1 -1.36 14.39 13.09
N ALA A 2 -0.04 14.24 13.08
CA ALA A 2 0.79 14.54 11.92
C ALA A 2 0.38 13.68 10.72
N ARG A 3 0.08 14.32 9.59
CA ARG A 3 -0.18 13.66 8.31
C ARG A 3 1.13 12.97 7.90
N ARG A 4 1.26 11.65 8.13
CA ARG A 4 2.39 10.87 7.60
C ARG A 4 2.27 10.88 6.06
N SER A 5 2.93 11.81 5.41
CA SER A 5 3.13 11.78 3.96
C SER A 5 4.12 10.66 3.65
N ARG A 6 3.71 9.68 2.84
CA ARG A 6 4.64 8.67 2.31
C ARG A 6 5.51 9.37 1.26
N SER A 7 6.78 9.54 1.54
CA SER A 7 7.79 10.01 0.58
C SER A 7 8.57 8.82 0.04
N VAL A 8 8.76 8.76 -1.28
CA VAL A 8 9.65 7.79 -1.91
C VAL A 8 10.91 8.54 -2.37
N PRO A 9 12.05 8.41 -1.68
CA PRO A 9 13.31 8.96 -2.15
C PRO A 9 13.73 8.34 -3.49
N VAL A 10 14.22 9.19 -4.39
CA VAL A 10 14.80 8.79 -5.67
C VAL A 10 16.26 9.25 -5.68
N PHE A 11 17.18 8.29 -5.74
CA PHE A 11 18.61 8.56 -5.84
C PHE A 11 19.04 8.41 -7.30
N LEU A 12 19.48 9.53 -7.90
CA LEU A 12 19.94 9.59 -9.27
C LEU A 12 21.46 9.78 -9.31
N PHE A 13 22.17 8.79 -9.84
CA PHE A 13 23.59 8.87 -10.14
C PHE A 13 23.78 9.34 -11.59
N ASP A 14 24.07 10.63 -11.77
CA ASP A 14 24.35 11.21 -13.08
C ASP A 14 25.85 11.20 -13.39
N LEU A 15 26.27 10.31 -14.27
CA LEU A 15 27.67 10.07 -14.56
C LEU A 15 28.05 10.65 -15.93
N VAL A 16 29.18 11.35 -15.99
CA VAL A 16 29.73 11.95 -17.23
C VAL A 16 30.37 10.89 -18.15
N ARG A 17 30.17 9.59 -17.86
CA ARG A 17 30.76 8.49 -18.63
C ARG A 17 30.10 8.38 -20.00
N THR A 18 30.92 8.08 -21.01
CA THR A 18 30.52 7.79 -22.40
C THR A 18 30.30 6.30 -22.65
N GLU A 19 30.69 5.45 -21.71
CA GLU A 19 30.35 4.03 -21.70
C GLU A 19 29.02 3.80 -20.98
N PRO A 20 28.15 2.91 -21.50
CA PRO A 20 26.87 2.63 -20.86
C PRO A 20 27.09 1.95 -19.50
N LEU A 21 26.46 2.50 -18.46
CA LEU A 21 26.35 1.86 -17.16
C LEU A 21 24.87 1.64 -16.85
N LEU A 22 24.50 0.38 -16.65
CA LEU A 22 23.18 -0.04 -16.19
C LEU A 22 23.33 -0.69 -14.82
N LEU A 23 22.36 -0.46 -13.94
CA LEU A 23 22.17 -1.26 -12.74
C LEU A 23 21.93 -2.70 -13.18
N ASP A 24 22.51 -3.67 -12.47
CA ASP A 24 22.46 -5.11 -12.75
C ASP A 24 22.71 -5.54 -14.22
N ARG A 25 23.36 -4.67 -15.00
CA ARG A 25 23.57 -4.77 -16.45
C ARG A 25 22.30 -4.69 -17.31
N ARG A 26 21.12 -4.46 -16.74
CA ARG A 26 19.86 -4.41 -17.50
C ARG A 26 19.01 -3.17 -17.25
N HIS A 27 19.08 -2.57 -16.06
CA HIS A 27 18.15 -1.54 -15.64
C HIS A 27 18.79 -0.17 -15.50
N GLN A 28 18.10 0.87 -15.98
CA GLN A 28 18.48 2.26 -15.70
C GLN A 28 17.95 2.74 -14.35
N ALA A 29 16.85 2.14 -13.87
CA ALA A 29 16.30 2.39 -12.55
C ALA A 29 15.75 1.10 -11.94
N VAL A 30 15.90 0.95 -10.63
CA VAL A 30 15.42 -0.19 -9.84
C VAL A 30 14.60 0.33 -8.66
N ALA A 31 13.40 -0.24 -8.49
CA ALA A 31 12.51 0.03 -7.38
C ALA A 31 12.80 -0.90 -6.19
N PHE A 32 12.90 -0.30 -5.01
CA PHE A 32 12.91 -0.98 -3.72
C PHE A 32 11.62 -0.62 -2.94
N PRO A 33 11.28 -1.33 -1.85
CA PRO A 33 10.05 -1.06 -1.09
C PRO A 33 9.91 0.39 -0.61
N ASP A 34 11.03 1.07 -0.36
CA ASP A 34 11.12 2.39 0.26
C ASP A 34 11.93 3.42 -0.54
N MET A 35 12.52 3.06 -1.68
CA MET A 35 13.34 3.97 -2.50
C MET A 35 13.42 3.55 -3.96
N VAL A 36 13.92 4.46 -4.81
CA VAL A 36 14.28 4.16 -6.21
C VAL A 36 15.73 4.56 -6.44
N LEU A 37 16.52 3.66 -7.03
CA LEU A 37 17.88 3.95 -7.49
C LEU A 37 17.86 4.09 -9.02
N ALA A 38 18.54 5.09 -9.55
CA ALA A 38 18.67 5.29 -11.00
C ALA A 38 20.06 5.75 -11.39
N VAL A 39 20.48 5.40 -12.59
CA VAL A 39 21.77 5.77 -13.17
C VAL A 39 21.57 6.39 -14.55
N ARG A 40 22.17 7.56 -14.76
CA ARG A 40 22.28 8.20 -16.08
C ARG A 40 23.73 8.16 -16.53
N THR A 41 23.93 7.82 -17.80
CA THR A 41 25.24 7.99 -18.46
C THR A 41 25.03 8.76 -19.77
N ARG A 42 26.10 9.35 -20.30
CA ARG A 42 26.08 10.08 -21.59
C ARG A 42 26.46 9.18 -22.76
N SER A 43 26.32 7.87 -22.60
CA SER A 43 26.62 6.93 -23.67
C SER A 43 25.58 7.04 -24.79
N PRO A 44 25.96 6.72 -26.04
CA PRO A 44 24.98 6.55 -27.11
C PRO A 44 23.99 5.42 -26.78
N ALA A 45 22.94 5.32 -27.57
CA ALA A 45 21.98 4.22 -27.49
C ALA A 45 22.72 2.88 -27.54
N THR A 46 22.36 1.97 -26.64
CA THR A 46 23.01 0.66 -26.50
C THR A 46 22.00 -0.46 -26.68
N ALA A 47 22.45 -1.58 -27.24
CA ALA A 47 21.63 -2.76 -27.43
C ALA A 47 21.29 -3.40 -26.08
N VAL A 48 20.04 -3.82 -25.93
CA VAL A 48 19.61 -4.71 -24.83
C VAL A 48 19.32 -6.10 -25.36
N ASP A 49 19.30 -7.10 -24.48
CA ASP A 49 19.02 -8.51 -24.77
C ASP A 49 17.53 -8.76 -25.12
N LEU A 50 16.92 -7.89 -25.93
CA LEU A 50 15.53 -7.98 -26.37
C LEU A 50 15.43 -7.64 -27.85
N GLN A 51 14.44 -8.22 -28.52
CA GLN A 51 14.18 -7.98 -29.93
C GLN A 51 12.69 -7.69 -30.16
N CYS A 52 12.40 -6.83 -31.13
CA CYS A 52 11.08 -6.52 -31.63
C CYS A 52 11.09 -6.70 -33.14
N ASP A 53 10.24 -7.58 -33.68
CA ASP A 53 10.22 -7.93 -35.12
C ASP A 53 11.61 -8.25 -35.70
N GLY A 54 12.41 -9.02 -34.96
CA GLY A 54 13.77 -9.41 -35.36
C GLY A 54 14.82 -8.28 -35.31
N LYS A 55 14.44 -7.09 -34.84
CA LYS A 55 15.36 -5.96 -34.61
C LYS A 55 15.74 -5.89 -33.15
N VAL A 56 17.02 -5.69 -32.86
CA VAL A 56 17.53 -5.50 -31.49
C VAL A 56 16.93 -4.23 -30.90
N ALA A 57 16.37 -4.34 -29.70
CA ALA A 57 15.86 -3.19 -28.97
C ALA A 57 17.03 -2.36 -28.44
N LEU A 58 16.87 -1.04 -28.51
CA LEU A 58 17.86 -0.08 -28.02
C LEU A 58 17.34 0.59 -26.76
N THR A 59 18.22 0.82 -25.81
CA THR A 59 17.97 1.71 -24.68
C THR A 59 18.87 2.93 -24.80
N GLU A 60 18.37 4.08 -24.38
CA GLU A 60 19.13 5.33 -24.32
C GLU A 60 19.50 5.61 -22.86
N PRO A 61 20.75 5.35 -22.43
CA PRO A 61 21.15 5.51 -21.03
C PRO A 61 21.06 6.96 -20.51
N ALA A 62 20.97 7.94 -21.42
CA ALA A 62 20.73 9.35 -21.12
C ALA A 62 19.27 9.64 -20.77
N GLU A 63 18.32 8.87 -21.30
CA GLU A 63 16.88 9.07 -21.14
C GLU A 63 16.34 8.30 -19.94
N LEU A 64 15.98 9.04 -18.89
CA LEU A 64 15.56 8.46 -17.61
C LEU A 64 14.09 8.58 -17.28
N HIS A 65 13.32 9.34 -18.06
CA HIS A 65 11.92 9.62 -17.76
C HIS A 65 11.11 8.32 -17.54
N ARG A 66 11.22 7.39 -18.50
CA ARG A 66 10.52 6.10 -18.49
C ARG A 66 10.92 5.21 -17.29
N PRO A 67 12.20 4.84 -17.10
CA PRO A 67 12.60 3.96 -16.00
C PRO A 67 12.37 4.57 -14.61
N LEU A 68 12.54 5.90 -14.46
CA LEU A 68 12.22 6.57 -13.19
C LEU A 68 10.73 6.53 -12.86
N LEU A 69 9.87 6.82 -13.83
CA LEU A 69 8.43 6.75 -13.65
C LEU A 69 7.99 5.33 -13.24
N ALA A 70 8.55 4.30 -13.88
CA ALA A 70 8.32 2.90 -13.50
C ALA A 70 8.71 2.65 -12.05
N GLY A 71 9.92 3.07 -11.66
CA GLY A 71 10.44 2.89 -10.31
C GLY A 71 9.54 3.54 -9.25
N VAL A 72 9.13 4.79 -9.50
CA VAL A 72 8.27 5.56 -8.60
C VAL A 72 6.88 4.94 -8.47
N LEU A 73 6.28 4.47 -9.57
CA LEU A 73 4.97 3.80 -9.53
C LEU A 73 5.03 2.49 -8.74
N GLN A 74 6.11 1.72 -8.90
CA GLN A 74 6.31 0.47 -8.19
C GLN A 74 6.55 0.69 -6.69
N SER A 75 7.51 1.54 -6.31
CA SER A 75 7.82 1.81 -4.90
C SER A 75 6.73 2.61 -4.18
N GLY A 76 6.14 3.60 -4.85
CA GLY A 76 5.17 4.52 -4.23
C GLY A 76 3.76 3.94 -4.13
N TRP A 77 3.32 3.28 -5.19
CA TRP A 77 1.94 2.79 -5.32
C TRP A 77 1.83 1.29 -5.54
N GLY A 78 2.93 0.55 -5.56
CA GLY A 78 2.88 -0.91 -5.73
C GLY A 78 2.38 -1.33 -7.11
N VAL A 79 2.50 -0.48 -8.13
CA VAL A 79 2.10 -0.83 -9.49
C VAL A 79 3.06 -1.89 -10.02
N ALA A 80 2.53 -3.05 -10.39
CA ALA A 80 3.33 -4.14 -10.91
C ALA A 80 3.85 -3.81 -12.33
N PRO A 81 5.09 -4.21 -12.67
CA PRO A 81 5.58 -4.12 -14.03
C PRO A 81 4.68 -4.83 -15.02
N SER A 82 4.38 -4.18 -16.15
CA SER A 82 3.43 -4.69 -17.16
C SER A 82 3.88 -5.97 -17.88
N HIS A 83 5.14 -6.33 -17.73
CA HIS A 83 5.70 -7.58 -18.27
C HIS A 83 5.64 -8.73 -17.26
N LEU A 84 5.09 -8.54 -16.06
CA LEU A 84 4.91 -9.63 -15.10
C LEU A 84 3.49 -10.17 -15.21
N ALA A 85 3.37 -11.47 -15.42
CA ALA A 85 2.13 -12.22 -15.41
C ALA A 85 2.17 -13.31 -14.34
N TRP A 86 1.02 -13.74 -13.83
CA TRP A 86 0.94 -14.90 -12.94
C TRP A 86 0.95 -16.19 -13.76
N GLY A 87 1.97 -17.03 -13.55
CA GLY A 87 2.03 -18.35 -14.17
C GLY A 87 1.41 -19.40 -13.26
N GLU A 88 0.15 -19.76 -13.52
CA GLU A 88 -0.56 -20.80 -12.75
C GLU A 88 0.23 -22.11 -12.62
N PRO A 89 0.85 -22.67 -13.69
CA PRO A 89 1.57 -23.94 -13.56
C PRO A 89 2.82 -23.84 -12.66
N GLN A 90 3.43 -22.65 -12.57
CA GLN A 90 4.64 -22.43 -11.77
C GLN A 90 4.33 -21.79 -10.41
N ASN A 91 3.07 -21.45 -10.14
CA ASN A 91 2.60 -20.77 -8.93
C ASN A 91 3.47 -19.56 -8.54
N ARG A 92 3.93 -18.80 -9.56
CA ARG A 92 4.82 -17.65 -9.39
C ARG A 92 4.63 -16.63 -10.52
N SER A 93 5.10 -15.41 -10.28
CA SER A 93 5.21 -14.42 -11.35
C SER A 93 6.23 -14.85 -12.39
N VAL A 94 5.83 -14.80 -13.66
CA VAL A 94 6.68 -15.07 -14.83
C VAL A 94 6.80 -13.80 -15.67
N ALA A 95 7.93 -13.65 -16.35
CA ALA A 95 8.14 -12.54 -17.28
C ALA A 95 7.52 -12.88 -18.64
N ASP A 96 6.56 -12.06 -19.06
CA ASP A 96 5.92 -12.10 -20.37
C ASP A 96 5.94 -10.68 -20.97
N TYR A 97 6.79 -10.49 -21.97
CA TYR A 97 6.98 -9.20 -22.63
C TYR A 97 5.96 -8.91 -23.74
N THR A 98 4.98 -9.79 -23.97
CA THR A 98 3.93 -9.61 -24.99
C THR A 98 3.20 -8.27 -24.83
N PHE A 99 3.01 -7.82 -23.58
CA PHE A 99 2.37 -6.53 -23.26
C PHE A 99 3.36 -5.41 -22.87
N ALA A 100 4.66 -5.59 -23.14
CA ALA A 100 5.71 -4.61 -22.82
C ALA A 100 6.01 -3.60 -23.95
N VAL A 101 5.26 -3.66 -25.04
CA VAL A 101 5.41 -2.81 -26.25
C VAL A 101 4.50 -1.57 -26.26
N GLY A 102 3.57 -1.45 -25.31
CA GLY A 102 2.57 -0.37 -25.24
C GLY A 102 3.05 0.92 -24.55
N ASN A 103 2.12 1.84 -24.27
CA ASN A 103 2.38 3.05 -23.48
C ASN A 103 2.56 2.69 -21.99
N THR A 104 3.72 2.11 -21.66
CA THR A 104 4.06 1.65 -20.30
C THR A 104 5.45 2.08 -19.89
N PRO A 105 5.63 2.60 -18.66
CA PRO A 105 6.95 2.93 -18.18
C PRO A 105 7.78 1.66 -17.88
N PHE A 106 7.12 0.51 -17.68
CA PHE A 106 7.76 -0.75 -17.28
C PHE A 106 8.35 -1.56 -18.44
N GLY A 107 8.09 -1.18 -19.69
CA GLY A 107 8.50 -1.91 -20.86
C GLY A 107 9.78 -1.34 -21.48
N PRO A 108 10.87 -2.11 -21.64
CA PRO A 108 12.02 -1.68 -22.42
C PRO A 108 11.73 -1.57 -23.92
N LEU A 109 10.63 -2.20 -24.40
CA LEU A 109 10.16 -2.13 -25.78
C LEU A 109 9.18 -0.97 -26.02
N ALA A 110 8.84 -0.19 -24.99
CA ALA A 110 8.00 0.99 -25.14
C ALA A 110 8.85 2.15 -25.69
N ALA A 111 8.52 2.60 -26.90
CA ALA A 111 9.27 3.63 -27.63
C ALA A 111 9.36 4.98 -26.88
N ALA A 112 8.38 5.29 -26.04
CA ALA A 112 8.41 6.33 -25.02
C ALA A 112 7.29 6.06 -24.02
N ALA A 113 7.52 6.31 -22.73
CA ALA A 113 6.38 6.62 -21.87
C ALA A 113 5.86 7.98 -22.34
N GLY A 114 4.67 8.01 -22.93
CA GLY A 114 4.02 9.28 -23.22
C GLY A 114 3.86 10.12 -21.94
N PRO A 115 3.44 11.39 -22.04
CA PRO A 115 3.27 12.25 -20.87
C PRO A 115 2.20 11.75 -19.88
N ALA A 116 1.40 10.74 -20.27
CA ALA A 116 0.32 10.19 -19.47
C ALA A 116 0.47 8.67 -19.26
N LEU A 117 0.13 8.24 -18.05
CA LEU A 117 -0.01 6.83 -17.69
C LEU A 117 -1.12 6.17 -18.53
N SER A 118 -0.91 4.91 -18.92
CA SER A 118 -1.98 4.12 -19.51
C SER A 118 -3.10 3.86 -18.49
N PHE A 119 -4.29 3.54 -19.00
CA PHE A 119 -5.45 3.23 -18.15
C PHE A 119 -5.12 2.20 -17.05
N PRO A 120 -4.51 1.03 -17.34
CA PRO A 120 -4.21 0.04 -16.30
C PRO A 120 -3.27 0.54 -15.19
N GLN A 121 -2.31 1.40 -15.52
CA GLN A 121 -1.40 1.99 -14.53
C GLN A 121 -2.13 3.02 -13.67
N ALA A 122 -2.89 3.92 -14.30
CA ALA A 122 -3.64 4.94 -13.59
C ALA A 122 -4.72 4.34 -12.69
N ASP A 123 -5.38 3.27 -13.16
CA ASP A 123 -6.33 2.45 -12.43
C ASP A 123 -5.69 1.80 -11.20
N ALA A 124 -4.58 1.08 -11.40
CA ALA A 124 -3.86 0.39 -10.33
C ALA A 124 -3.41 1.37 -9.24
N VAL A 125 -2.85 2.53 -9.61
CA VAL A 125 -2.48 3.60 -8.65
C VAL A 125 -3.66 3.97 -7.77
N LYS A 126 -4.82 4.29 -8.36
CA LYS A 126 -6.01 4.73 -7.63
C LYS A 126 -6.57 3.62 -6.75
N ARG A 127 -6.65 2.39 -7.27
CA ARG A 127 -7.13 1.22 -6.55
C ARG A 127 -6.25 0.88 -5.35
N HIS A 128 -4.92 0.89 -5.52
CA HIS A 128 -3.98 0.58 -4.44
C HIS A 128 -4.04 1.60 -3.31
N VAL A 129 -4.29 2.88 -3.60
CA VAL A 129 -4.54 3.89 -2.55
C VAL A 129 -5.74 3.49 -1.69
N ILE A 130 -6.86 3.11 -2.31
CA ILE A 130 -8.06 2.72 -1.55
C ILE A 130 -7.81 1.44 -0.75
N LEU A 131 -7.26 0.41 -1.39
CA LEU A 131 -6.94 -0.86 -0.73
C LEU A 131 -5.99 -0.66 0.46
N SER A 132 -5.02 0.25 0.35
CA SER A 132 -4.13 0.58 1.47
C SER A 132 -4.87 1.22 2.65
N GLN A 133 -5.87 2.08 2.40
CA GLN A 133 -6.68 2.68 3.47
C GLN A 133 -7.60 1.65 4.12
N VAL A 134 -8.23 0.79 3.31
CA VAL A 134 -9.07 -0.31 3.78
C VAL A 134 -8.27 -1.25 4.66
N ASN A 135 -7.09 -1.68 4.18
CA ASN A 135 -6.20 -2.59 4.91
C ASN A 135 -5.70 -1.97 6.23
N ALA A 136 -5.28 -0.71 6.21
CA ALA A 136 -4.87 0.00 7.44
C ALA A 136 -6.02 0.06 8.45
N THR A 137 -7.24 0.35 8.00
CA THR A 137 -8.42 0.40 8.86
C THR A 137 -8.76 -0.98 9.44
N ILE A 138 -8.60 -2.07 8.67
CA ILE A 138 -8.79 -3.45 9.17
C ILE A 138 -7.74 -3.77 10.25
N HIS A 139 -6.47 -3.42 10.03
CA HIS A 139 -5.41 -3.63 11.03
C HIS A 139 -5.68 -2.83 12.32
N ASP A 140 -6.07 -1.57 12.18
CA ASP A 140 -6.43 -0.72 13.33
C ASP A 140 -7.66 -1.27 14.06
N ALA A 141 -8.67 -1.76 13.34
CA ALA A 141 -9.88 -2.36 13.90
C ALA A 141 -9.55 -3.63 14.69
N ALA A 142 -8.73 -4.51 14.14
CA ALA A 142 -8.26 -5.70 14.82
C ALA A 142 -7.47 -5.36 16.10
N ALA A 143 -6.71 -4.25 16.11
CA ALA A 143 -6.03 -3.79 17.30
C ALA A 143 -7.00 -3.30 18.39
N VAL A 144 -8.07 -2.59 18.00
CA VAL A 144 -9.13 -2.17 18.94
C VAL A 144 -9.84 -3.39 19.53
N LEU A 145 -10.23 -4.37 18.72
CA LEU A 145 -10.90 -5.58 19.21
C LEU A 145 -10.04 -6.37 20.20
N ARG A 146 -8.73 -6.48 19.96
CA ARG A 146 -7.78 -7.08 20.92
C ARG A 146 -7.71 -6.30 22.23
N ALA A 147 -7.74 -4.97 22.19
CA ALA A 147 -7.76 -4.15 23.40
C ALA A 147 -9.06 -4.33 24.20
N VAL A 148 -10.19 -4.50 23.52
CA VAL A 148 -11.47 -4.81 24.18
C VAL A 148 -11.41 -6.15 24.90
N GLN A 149 -10.82 -7.18 24.28
CA GLN A 149 -10.65 -8.49 24.91
C GLN A 149 -9.87 -8.42 26.22
N THR A 150 -8.86 -7.54 26.31
CA THR A 150 -8.11 -7.34 27.57
C THR A 150 -8.88 -6.55 28.63
N ILE A 151 -9.92 -5.82 28.22
CA ILE A 151 -10.76 -5.01 29.11
C ILE A 151 -12.01 -5.79 29.55
N ALA A 152 -12.43 -6.80 28.77
CA ALA A 152 -13.64 -7.59 28.99
C ALA A 152 -13.63 -8.48 30.25
N ASP A 153 -12.55 -8.49 31.03
CA ASP A 153 -12.53 -9.03 32.39
C ASP A 153 -13.23 -8.08 33.40
N GLY A 154 -13.56 -6.85 33.00
CA GLY A 154 -14.41 -5.91 33.73
C GLY A 154 -15.76 -5.75 33.05
N GLU A 155 -16.81 -6.36 33.60
CA GLU A 155 -18.18 -6.01 33.23
C GLU A 155 -18.45 -4.52 33.50
N GLY A 156 -19.23 -3.86 32.63
CA GLY A 156 -19.66 -2.47 32.86
C GLY A 156 -18.70 -1.37 32.39
N VAL A 157 -17.76 -1.67 31.48
CA VAL A 157 -16.81 -0.68 30.94
C VAL A 157 -17.51 0.47 30.21
N LEU A 158 -18.57 0.20 29.46
CA LEU A 158 -19.37 1.21 28.76
C LEU A 158 -20.76 1.29 29.39
N SER A 159 -21.28 2.51 29.49
CA SER A 159 -22.70 2.72 29.82
C SER A 159 -23.58 2.15 28.71
N PRO A 160 -24.88 1.85 28.96
CA PRO A 160 -25.79 1.37 27.92
C PRO A 160 -25.86 2.30 26.70
N GLU A 161 -25.88 3.63 26.92
CA GLU A 161 -25.89 4.61 25.83
C GLU A 161 -24.58 4.60 25.02
N ASP A 162 -23.43 4.51 25.70
CA ASP A 162 -22.13 4.40 25.03
C ASP A 162 -21.99 3.07 24.29
N LEU A 163 -22.62 2.00 24.78
CA LEU A 163 -22.60 0.69 24.14
C LEU A 163 -23.39 0.69 22.83
N ASP A 164 -24.54 1.37 22.80
CA ASP A 164 -25.36 1.53 21.59
C ASP A 164 -24.61 2.35 20.53
N GLU A 165 -24.04 3.50 20.93
CA GLU A 165 -23.25 4.33 20.03
C GLU A 165 -22.00 3.58 19.54
N TYR A 166 -21.28 2.87 20.42
CA TYR A 166 -20.13 2.04 20.06
C TYR A 166 -20.51 0.99 19.01
N SER A 167 -21.62 0.27 19.23
CA SER A 167 -22.14 -0.74 18.30
C SER A 167 -22.55 -0.11 16.96
N GLY A 168 -23.18 1.07 16.99
CA GLY A 168 -23.53 1.85 15.80
C GLY A 168 -22.30 2.26 14.99
N ARG A 169 -21.19 2.64 15.65
CA ARG A 169 -19.91 2.94 14.99
C ARG A 169 -19.33 1.73 14.29
N TRP A 170 -19.39 0.54 14.90
CA TRP A 170 -18.94 -0.70 14.25
C TRP A 170 -19.80 -1.07 13.04
N ALA A 171 -21.13 -0.98 13.16
CA ALA A 171 -22.03 -1.22 12.04
C ALA A 171 -21.75 -0.24 10.87
N SER A 172 -21.57 1.04 11.19
CA SER A 172 -21.24 2.08 10.20
C SER A 172 -19.88 1.83 9.52
N LEU A 173 -18.86 1.45 10.30
CA LEU A 173 -17.54 1.07 9.82
C LEU A 173 -17.62 -0.07 8.79
N LEU A 174 -18.31 -1.16 9.13
CA LEU A 174 -18.47 -2.34 8.27
C LEU A 174 -19.18 -1.96 6.95
N PHE A 175 -20.31 -1.25 7.07
CA PHE A 175 -21.04 -0.76 5.90
C PHE A 175 -20.15 0.10 4.98
N LYS A 176 -19.41 1.06 5.55
CA LYS A 176 -18.54 1.97 4.78
C LYS A 176 -17.37 1.22 4.14
N GLN A 177 -16.82 0.19 4.78
CA GLN A 177 -15.77 -0.65 4.18
C GLN A 177 -16.30 -1.38 2.93
N GLU A 178 -17.46 -2.01 3.02
CA GLU A 178 -18.09 -2.68 1.88
C GLU A 178 -18.41 -1.69 0.75
N ARG A 179 -18.97 -0.52 1.08
CA ARG A 179 -19.27 0.52 0.09
C ARG A 179 -18.00 1.07 -0.56
N ALA A 180 -16.89 1.17 0.17
CA ALA A 180 -15.61 1.57 -0.41
C ALA A 180 -15.11 0.57 -1.45
N LEU A 181 -15.17 -0.72 -1.16
CA LEU A 181 -14.76 -1.79 -2.08
C LEU A 181 -15.70 -1.87 -3.30
N ALA A 182 -17.02 -1.76 -3.09
CA ALA A 182 -18.00 -1.76 -4.18
C ALA A 182 -17.82 -0.57 -5.12
N ALA A 183 -17.61 0.64 -4.58
CA ALA A 183 -17.33 1.82 -5.39
C ALA A 183 -15.99 1.71 -6.15
N ALA A 184 -14.97 1.11 -5.53
CA ALA A 184 -13.68 0.87 -6.17
C ALA A 184 -13.80 -0.13 -7.34
N ALA A 185 -14.61 -1.18 -7.20
CA ALA A 185 -14.89 -2.13 -8.26
C ALA A 185 -15.62 -1.50 -9.46
N MET A 186 -16.38 -0.42 -9.21
CA MET A 186 -17.05 0.38 -10.25
C MET A 186 -16.17 1.51 -10.81
N HIS A 187 -14.88 1.55 -10.47
CA HIS A 187 -13.94 2.63 -10.81
C HIS A 187 -14.35 4.04 -10.32
N ASP A 188 -15.31 4.14 -9.38
CA ASP A 188 -15.69 5.38 -8.70
C ASP A 188 -14.75 5.63 -7.52
N TYR A 189 -13.50 5.97 -7.84
CA TYR A 189 -12.44 6.11 -6.85
C TYR A 189 -12.65 7.28 -5.88
N SER A 190 -13.38 8.31 -6.30
CA SER A 190 -13.70 9.45 -5.43
C SER A 190 -14.64 9.01 -4.31
N LYS A 191 -15.74 8.32 -4.66
CA LYS A 191 -16.68 7.77 -3.70
C LYS A 191 -16.05 6.68 -2.85
N ALA A 192 -15.24 5.81 -3.45
CA ALA A 192 -14.52 4.77 -2.72
C ALA A 192 -13.57 5.34 -1.66
N LEU A 193 -12.79 6.37 -2.03
CA LEU A 193 -11.89 7.05 -1.09
C LEU A 193 -12.65 7.79 0.01
N HIS A 194 -13.81 8.38 -0.32
CA HIS A 194 -14.68 9.01 0.67
C HIS A 194 -15.15 7.99 1.72
N PHE A 195 -15.70 6.85 1.29
CA PHE A 195 -16.13 5.80 2.21
C PHE A 195 -14.97 5.22 3.02
N ALA A 196 -13.83 4.94 2.41
CA ALA A 196 -12.66 4.40 3.12
C ALA A 196 -12.15 5.36 4.22
N ARG A 197 -12.16 6.67 3.96
CA ARG A 197 -11.79 7.69 4.96
C ARG A 197 -12.86 7.83 6.04
N SER A 198 -14.14 7.82 5.65
CA SER A 198 -15.28 7.90 6.56
C SER A 198 -15.28 6.72 7.55
N ALA A 199 -15.08 5.49 7.06
CA ALA A 199 -14.91 4.28 7.86
C ALA A 199 -13.86 4.45 8.97
N ARG A 200 -12.69 5.01 8.61
CA ARG A 200 -11.62 5.27 9.57
C ARG A 200 -12.01 6.28 10.65
N HIS A 201 -12.89 7.25 10.34
CA HIS A 201 -13.40 8.17 11.36
C HIS A 201 -14.30 7.46 12.38
N ASP A 202 -15.15 6.51 11.97
CA ASP A 202 -15.97 5.74 12.92
C ASP A 202 -15.10 4.87 13.83
N LEU A 203 -14.08 4.22 13.26
CA LEU A 203 -13.14 3.44 14.05
C LEU A 203 -12.37 4.31 15.06
N ALA A 204 -11.96 5.52 14.66
CA ALA A 204 -11.28 6.45 15.55
C ALA A 204 -12.21 6.90 16.70
N ALA A 205 -13.49 7.12 16.42
CA ALA A 205 -14.50 7.43 17.44
C ALA A 205 -14.72 6.25 18.40
N ALA A 206 -14.92 5.04 17.89
CA ALA A 206 -15.08 3.83 18.71
C ALA A 206 -13.86 3.59 19.62
N ARG A 207 -12.65 3.79 19.10
CA ARG A 207 -11.41 3.73 19.89
C ARG A 207 -11.37 4.80 20.97
N ALA A 208 -11.80 6.02 20.68
CA ALA A 208 -11.82 7.12 21.65
C ALA A 208 -12.79 6.85 22.79
N MET A 209 -13.97 6.28 22.51
CA MET A 209 -14.96 5.87 23.52
C MET A 209 -14.36 4.85 24.48
N LEU A 210 -13.78 3.77 23.95
CA LEU A 210 -13.09 2.76 24.76
C LEU A 210 -11.93 3.34 25.58
N SER A 211 -11.15 4.25 24.99
CA SER A 211 -10.04 4.89 25.71
C SER A 211 -10.54 5.83 26.82
N SER A 212 -11.73 6.40 26.66
CA SER A 212 -12.36 7.21 27.70
C SER A 212 -12.87 6.33 28.85
N ALA A 213 -13.60 5.27 28.51
CA ALA A 213 -14.09 4.28 29.45
C ALA A 213 -12.97 3.60 30.24
N ALA A 214 -11.90 3.18 29.56
CA ALA A 214 -10.75 2.55 30.21
C ALA A 214 -10.05 3.48 31.22
N ARG A 215 -10.12 4.80 31.05
CA ARG A 215 -9.58 5.77 32.03
C ARG A 215 -10.47 5.93 33.27
N GLN A 216 -11.74 5.56 33.19
CA GLN A 216 -12.69 5.63 34.30
C GLN A 216 -12.71 4.35 35.14
N LEU A 217 -12.02 3.28 34.69
CA LEU A 217 -11.84 2.06 35.47
C LEU A 217 -10.90 2.35 36.64
N ASP A 218 -11.46 2.40 37.85
CA ASP A 218 -10.69 2.50 39.09
C ASP A 218 -10.02 1.16 39.41
N ALA A 219 -8.71 1.16 39.65
CA ALA A 219 -8.01 -0.02 40.13
C ALA A 219 -8.41 -0.28 41.59
N ARG A 220 -9.29 -1.26 41.82
CA ARG A 220 -9.60 -1.73 43.17
C ARG A 220 -8.68 -2.88 43.54
N LEU A 221 -8.01 -2.73 44.68
CA LEU A 221 -7.24 -3.80 45.31
C LEU A 221 -8.19 -4.56 46.22
N GLU A 222 -8.66 -5.72 45.78
CA GLU A 222 -9.43 -6.62 46.63
C GLU A 222 -8.44 -7.46 47.46
N CYS A 223 -8.45 -7.25 48.77
CA CYS A 223 -7.72 -8.12 49.69
C CYS A 223 -8.52 -9.40 49.87
N PHE A 224 -7.94 -10.55 49.51
CA PHE A 224 -8.51 -11.85 49.82
C PHE A 224 -8.38 -12.10 51.33
N GLU A 225 -9.45 -12.57 51.97
CA GLU A 225 -9.34 -13.15 53.32
C GLU A 225 -8.61 -14.49 53.20
N ASP A 226 -7.52 -14.65 53.96
CA ASP A 226 -6.82 -15.92 54.06
C ASP A 226 -7.77 -17.01 54.58
N ALA A 227 -7.71 -18.20 53.99
CA ALA A 227 -8.49 -19.34 54.44
C ALA A 227 -8.23 -19.59 55.94
N PRO A 228 -9.26 -19.85 56.76
CA PRO A 228 -9.09 -20.03 58.19
C PRO A 228 -8.09 -21.15 58.44
N VAL A 229 -6.99 -20.81 59.13
CA VAL A 229 -5.97 -21.79 59.52
C VAL A 229 -6.64 -22.75 60.49
N ALA A 230 -6.84 -24.00 60.06
CA ALA A 230 -7.26 -25.08 60.94
C ALA A 230 -6.16 -25.30 61.99
N MET A 231 -6.39 -24.77 63.20
CA MET A 231 -5.58 -25.12 64.36
C MET A 231 -5.97 -26.53 64.80
N GLY A 232 -5.01 -27.45 64.67
CA GLY A 232 -5.10 -28.83 65.14
C GLY A 232 -4.92 -28.97 66.64
#